data_AF-A0A2E6N9P7-F1
#
_entry.id   AF-A0A2E6N9P7-F1
#
_cell.length_a   1.000
_cell.length_b   1.000
_cell.length_c   1.000
_cell.angle_alpha   90.00
_cell.angle_beta   90.00
_cell.angle_gamma   90.00
#
_symmetry.space_group_name_H-M   'P 1'
#
loop_
_entity.id
_entity.type
_entity.pdbx_description
1 polymer ?
#
loop_
_entity_poly.entity_id
_entity_poly.type
_entity_poly.pdbx_seq_one_letter_code
_entity_poly.pdbx_strand_id
1 'polypeptide(L)'
;MSDQTIEQRVKTIIVDQLNVNEEQVTAEASFLDDLGADSLDTVELIMAFEEEFSDEIDGEIPESDAEKLQNVGDVIKYIAEKAG
;
A
#
# COMPACT_ATOMS: atom_id res chain seq x y z
N MET A 1 -20.33 -3.21 -10.91
CA MET A 1 -19.38 -2.52 -10.02
C MET A 1 -18.58 -3.64 -9.42
N SER A 2 -17.33 -3.82 -9.84
CA SER A 2 -16.50 -4.87 -9.25
C SER A 2 -16.03 -4.32 -7.92
N ASP A 3 -16.63 -4.74 -6.81
CA ASP A 3 -16.18 -4.40 -5.47
C ASP A 3 -14.80 -5.07 -5.27
N GLN A 4 -13.72 -4.37 -5.65
CA GLN A 4 -12.36 -4.84 -5.41
C GLN A 4 -12.07 -4.74 -3.91
N THR A 5 -11.45 -5.76 -3.35
CA THR A 5 -11.07 -5.74 -1.93
C THR A 5 -9.90 -4.77 -1.70
N ILE A 6 -9.72 -4.32 -0.45
CA ILE A 6 -8.55 -3.51 -0.04
C ILE A 6 -7.25 -4.16 -0.52
N GLU A 7 -7.10 -5.48 -0.32
CA GLU A 7 -5.94 -6.23 -0.78
C GLU A 7 -5.73 -6.13 -2.30
N GLN A 8 -6.79 -6.27 -3.10
CA GLN A 8 -6.68 -6.19 -4.56
C GLN A 8 -6.23 -4.80 -5.01
N ARG A 9 -6.84 -3.74 -4.45
CA ARG A 9 -6.49 -2.35 -4.78
C ARG A 9 -5.06 -2.00 -4.37
N VAL A 10 -4.65 -2.42 -3.16
CA VAL A 10 -3.27 -2.25 -2.69
C VAL A 10 -2.29 -2.94 -3.64
N LYS A 11 -2.56 -4.20 -4.03
CA LYS A 11 -1.71 -4.95 -4.96
C LYS A 11 -1.61 -4.26 -6.32
N THR A 12 -2.72 -3.78 -6.87
CA THR A 12 -2.75 -3.06 -8.15
C THR A 12 -1.86 -1.82 -8.10
N ILE A 13 -1.97 -0.99 -7.07
CA ILE A 13 -1.14 0.21 -6.91
C ILE A 13 0.35 -0.16 -6.87
N ILE A 14 0.71 -1.19 -6.10
CA ILE A 14 2.11 -1.61 -5.96
C ILE A 14 2.68 -2.11 -7.30
N VAL A 15 1.90 -2.92 -8.02
CA VAL A 15 2.28 -3.44 -9.35
C VAL A 15 2.49 -2.29 -10.32
N ASP A 16 1.58 -1.31 -10.33
CA ASP A 16 1.63 -0.20 -11.28
C ASP A 16 2.73 0.81 -10.93
N GLN A 17 2.92 1.13 -9.64
CA GLN A 17 3.91 2.11 -9.18
C GLN A 17 5.34 1.57 -9.26
N LEU A 18 5.56 0.33 -8.78
CA LEU A 18 6.89 -0.28 -8.76
C LEU A 18 7.22 -1.06 -10.04
N ASN A 19 6.24 -1.22 -10.95
CA ASN A 19 6.37 -2.00 -12.18
C ASN A 19 6.91 -3.43 -11.91
N VAL A 20 6.36 -4.06 -10.87
CA VAL A 20 6.68 -5.43 -10.42
C VAL A 20 5.55 -6.41 -10.78
N ASN A 21 5.81 -7.71 -10.74
CA ASN A 21 4.76 -8.68 -11.00
C ASN A 21 3.84 -8.83 -9.77
N GLU A 22 2.52 -8.98 -10.00
CA GLU A 22 1.53 -9.21 -8.94
C GLU A 22 1.89 -10.45 -8.08
N GLU A 23 2.51 -11.46 -8.67
CA GLU A 23 2.99 -12.66 -7.96
C GLU A 23 4.08 -12.36 -6.92
N GLN A 24 4.81 -11.26 -7.07
CA GLN A 24 5.82 -10.81 -6.11
C GLN A 24 5.18 -10.02 -4.95
N VAL A 25 3.99 -9.45 -5.17
CA VAL A 25 3.27 -8.64 -4.18
C VAL A 25 2.51 -9.55 -3.21
N THR A 26 3.28 -10.22 -2.35
CA THR A 26 2.76 -11.05 -1.27
C THR A 26 2.63 -10.24 0.02
N ALA A 27 1.78 -10.66 0.95
CA ALA A 27 1.62 -9.98 2.24
C ALA A 27 2.94 -9.87 3.05
N GLU A 28 3.88 -10.79 2.81
CA GLU A 28 5.18 -10.81 3.49
C GLU A 28 6.26 -10.02 2.74
N ALA A 29 5.98 -9.56 1.51
CA ALA A 29 6.97 -8.89 0.67
C ALA A 29 7.34 -7.51 1.24
N SER A 30 8.63 -7.32 1.52
CA SER A 30 9.22 -6.04 1.90
C SER A 30 9.26 -5.09 0.70
N PHE A 31 8.81 -3.85 0.88
CA PHE A 31 8.87 -2.86 -0.19
C PHE A 31 10.31 -2.63 -0.63
N LEU A 32 11.24 -2.50 0.31
CA LEU A 32 12.65 -2.25 0.04
C LEU A 32 13.41 -3.50 -0.40
N ASP A 33 13.27 -4.61 0.34
CA ASP A 33 14.13 -5.78 0.13
C ASP A 33 13.63 -6.69 -1.00
N ASP A 34 12.32 -6.89 -1.13
CA ASP A 34 11.73 -7.84 -2.08
C ASP A 34 11.23 -7.18 -3.36
N LEU A 35 10.60 -6.00 -3.22
CA LEU A 35 10.04 -5.25 -4.34
C LEU A 35 11.00 -4.19 -4.90
N GLY A 36 12.10 -3.91 -4.18
CA GLY A 36 13.15 -3.00 -4.63
C GLY A 36 12.75 -1.52 -4.67
N ALA A 37 11.70 -1.15 -3.92
CA ALA A 37 11.29 0.24 -3.74
C ALA A 37 12.38 1.01 -2.99
N ASP A 38 12.70 2.22 -3.44
CA ASP A 38 13.56 3.12 -2.70
C ASP A 38 12.77 3.99 -1.70
N SER A 39 13.47 4.91 -1.04
CA SER A 39 12.84 5.83 -0.07
C SER A 39 11.85 6.82 -0.70
N LEU A 40 11.99 7.12 -1.99
CA LEU A 40 11.04 7.97 -2.72
C LEU A 40 9.83 7.15 -3.18
N ASP A 41 10.07 5.95 -3.71
CA ASP A 41 9.01 5.03 -4.15
C ASP A 41 8.05 4.70 -3.00
N THR A 42 8.59 4.49 -1.79
CA THR A 42 7.77 4.27 -0.58
C THR A 42 6.93 5.48 -0.22
N VAL A 43 7.46 6.71 -0.33
CA VAL A 43 6.67 7.93 -0.12
C VAL A 43 5.57 8.07 -1.17
N GLU A 44 5.89 7.84 -2.45
CA GLU A 44 4.91 7.90 -3.54
C GLU A 44 3.81 6.83 -3.41
N LEU A 45 4.16 5.61 -3.00
CA LEU A 45 3.20 4.55 -2.69
C LEU A 45 2.22 4.95 -1.59
N ILE A 46 2.73 5.51 -0.49
CA ILE A 46 1.89 5.97 0.63
C ILE A 46 0.93 7.06 0.18
N MET A 47 1.41 8.02 -0.62
CA MET A 47 0.54 9.05 -1.20
C MET A 47 -0.52 8.46 -2.13
N ALA A 48 -0.18 7.47 -2.95
CA ALA A 48 -1.12 6.79 -3.83
C ALA A 48 -2.18 6.00 -3.05
N PHE A 49 -1.80 5.34 -1.94
CA PHE A 49 -2.76 4.69 -1.05
C PHE A 49 -3.67 5.72 -0.36
N GLU A 50 -3.11 6.82 0.13
CA GLU A 50 -3.90 7.88 0.75
C GLU A 50 -4.93 8.44 -0.23
N GLU A 51 -4.55 8.72 -1.47
CA GLU A 51 -5.47 9.20 -2.51
C GLU A 51 -6.53 8.15 -2.86
N GLU A 52 -6.13 6.90 -3.14
CA GLU A 52 -7.03 5.81 -3.51
C GLU A 52 -8.05 5.49 -2.41
N PHE A 53 -7.62 5.50 -1.15
CA PHE A 53 -8.47 5.13 -0.02
C PHE A 53 -9.04 6.35 0.72
N SER A 54 -8.81 7.58 0.25
CA SER A 54 -9.26 8.83 0.90
C SER A 54 -10.76 8.88 1.20
N ASP A 55 -11.59 8.20 0.41
CA ASP A 55 -13.04 8.10 0.62
C ASP A 55 -13.43 7.03 1.67
N GLU A 56 -12.50 6.15 2.04
CA GLU A 56 -12.69 5.03 2.99
C GLU A 56 -12.00 5.26 4.33
N ILE A 57 -10.84 5.92 4.34
CA ILE A 57 -10.09 6.22 5.57
C ILE A 57 -10.39 7.66 6.02
N ASP A 58 -10.78 7.82 7.28
CA ASP A 58 -10.99 9.14 7.88
C ASP A 58 -9.63 9.79 8.20
N GLY A 59 -9.10 10.57 7.26
CA GLY A 59 -7.88 11.38 7.41
C GLY A 59 -6.66 10.91 6.61
N GLU A 60 -5.52 11.56 6.85
CA GLU A 60 -4.25 11.32 6.15
C GLU A 60 -3.41 10.26 6.87
N ILE A 61 -2.51 9.57 6.15
CA ILE A 61 -1.59 8.60 6.77
C ILE A 61 -0.43 9.38 7.42
N PRO A 62 -0.30 9.42 8.75
CA PRO A 62 0.78 10.16 9.39
C PRO A 62 2.14 9.55 9.02
N GLU A 63 3.16 10.39 8.86
CA GLU A 63 4.53 9.95 8.56
C GLU A 63 5.03 8.89 9.54
N SER A 64 4.72 9.03 10.84
CA SER A 64 5.09 8.05 11.86
C SER A 64 4.45 6.68 11.72
N ASP A 65 3.30 6.60 11.03
CA ASP A 65 2.66 5.32 10.72
C ASP A 65 3.16 4.81 9.36
N ALA A 66 3.35 5.69 8.38
CA ALA A 66 3.98 5.34 7.10
C ALA A 66 5.36 4.68 7.27
N GLU A 67 6.20 5.18 8.20
CA GLU A 67 7.49 4.57 8.55
C GLU A 67 7.38 3.11 9.05
N LYS A 68 6.22 2.71 9.59
CA LYS A 68 5.97 1.34 10.07
C LYS A 68 5.46 0.42 8.97
N LEU A 69 5.03 0.96 7.83
CA LEU A 69 4.49 0.21 6.70
C LEU A 69 5.64 -0.33 5.84
N GLN A 70 6.28 -1.40 6.31
CA GLN A 70 7.50 -1.93 5.69
C GLN A 70 7.23 -3.03 4.64
N ASN A 71 6.08 -3.70 4.76
CA ASN A 71 5.64 -4.74 3.83
C ASN A 71 4.19 -4.54 3.39
N VAL A 72 3.79 -5.28 2.36
CA VAL A 72 2.45 -5.22 1.78
C VAL A 72 1.36 -5.53 2.82
N GLY A 73 1.58 -6.52 3.68
CA GLY A 73 0.62 -6.94 4.70
C GLY A 73 0.33 -5.84 5.72
N ASP A 74 1.35 -5.07 6.11
CA ASP A 74 1.22 -3.95 7.03
C ASP A 74 0.30 -2.88 6.44
N VAL A 75 0.46 -2.54 5.15
CA VAL A 75 -0.39 -1.57 4.44
C VAL A 75 -1.83 -2.06 4.38
N ILE A 76 -2.05 -3.30 3.92
CA ILE A 76 -3.40 -3.87 3.80
C ILE A 76 -4.09 -3.84 5.16
N LYS A 77 -3.38 -4.25 6.21
CA LYS A 77 -3.92 -4.27 7.57
C LYS A 77 -4.21 -2.86 8.07
N TYR A 78 -3.31 -1.91 7.86
CA TYR A 78 -3.48 -0.53 8.29
C TYR A 78 -4.72 0.10 7.63
N ILE A 79 -4.85 -0.04 6.32
CA ILE A 79 -6.00 0.49 5.57
C ILE A 79 -7.28 -0.22 6.04
N ALA A 80 -7.27 -1.54 6.21
CA ALA A 80 -8.44 -2.27 6.71
C ALA A 80 -8.83 -1.92 8.15
N GLU A 81 -7.89 -1.50 9.01
CA GLU A 81 -8.18 -1.01 10.36
C GLU A 81 -8.75 0.41 10.37
N LYS A 82 -8.43 1.22 9.34
CA LYS A 82 -8.88 2.61 9.18
C LYS A 82 -10.17 2.75 8.37
N ALA A 83 -10.37 1.88 7.39
CA ALA A 83 -11.58 1.79 6.58
C ALA A 83 -12.73 1.25 7.44
N GLY A 84 -13.77 2.06 7.66
CA GLY A 84 -14.85 1.78 8.61
C GLY A 84 -16.21 2.28 8.16
#